data_AF-A0A4S1Z921-F1
#
_entry.id   AF-A0A4S1Z921-F1
#
_cell.length_a   1.000
_cell.length_b   1.000
_cell.length_c   1.000
_cell.angle_alpha   90.00
_cell.angle_beta   90.00
_cell.angle_gamma   90.00
#
_symmetry.space_group_name_H-M   'P 1'
#
loop_
_entity.id
_entity.type
_entity.pdbx_description
1 polymer ?
#
loop_
_entity_poly.entity_id
_entity_poly.type
_entity_poly.pdbx_seq_one_letter_code
_entity_poly.pdbx_strand_id
1 'polypeptide(L)'
;MSCNNEETEPSLPNSPSYRDGIYSGKQLEFSVDGKETMTVSSVTLTSRLLDANLDPDKDPDQIAHPSDPTYTTTVSIAGFPLEGDKSSFVTVSNIMGFKGTTMIQNIEYEYVGEFTGDPLSHHENKGLILKLTTK
;
A
#
# COMPACT_ATOMS: atom_id res chain seq x y z
N MET A 1 -38.07 -9.13 -30.05
CA MET A 1 -36.63 -8.90 -30.30
C MET A 1 -36.00 -8.54 -28.97
N SER A 2 -35.01 -9.32 -28.55
CA SER A 2 -34.30 -9.17 -27.28
C SER A 2 -33.20 -8.13 -27.47
N CYS A 3 -33.09 -7.15 -26.57
CA CYS A 3 -31.88 -6.34 -26.44
C CYS A 3 -31.22 -6.76 -25.12
N ASN A 4 -30.22 -7.65 -25.24
CA ASN A 4 -29.21 -7.82 -24.21
C ASN A 4 -28.39 -6.53 -24.19
N ASN A 5 -28.64 -5.66 -23.21
CA ASN A 5 -27.63 -4.71 -22.80
C ASN A 5 -26.85 -5.38 -21.68
N GLU A 6 -25.81 -6.12 -22.06
CA GLU A 6 -24.69 -6.33 -21.15
C GLU A 6 -24.08 -4.95 -20.92
N GLU A 7 -24.51 -4.29 -19.83
CA GLU A 7 -23.82 -3.12 -19.30
C GLU A 7 -22.41 -3.57 -18.92
N THR A 8 -21.50 -3.44 -19.88
CA THR A 8 -20.08 -3.40 -19.57
C THR A 8 -19.88 -2.10 -18.80
N GLU A 9 -19.91 -2.21 -17.48
CA GLU A 9 -19.45 -1.18 -16.54
C GLU A 9 -18.21 -0.51 -17.15
N PRO A 10 -18.21 0.81 -17.37
CA PRO A 10 -17.06 1.49 -17.94
C PRO A 10 -15.90 1.23 -16.97
N SER A 11 -14.88 0.50 -17.44
CA SER A 11 -13.65 0.31 -16.68
C SER A 11 -13.12 1.70 -16.35
N LEU A 12 -13.30 2.12 -15.09
CA LEU A 12 -12.80 3.40 -14.60
C LEU A 12 -11.33 3.51 -14.99
N PRO A 13 -10.89 4.64 -15.57
CA PRO A 13 -9.49 4.82 -15.91
C PRO A 13 -8.68 4.57 -14.65
N ASN A 14 -7.77 3.59 -14.73
CA ASN A 14 -6.91 3.17 -13.65
C ASN A 14 -6.15 4.39 -13.15
N SER A 15 -6.65 5.04 -12.11
CA SER A 15 -6.11 6.31 -11.61
C SER A 15 -5.01 5.95 -10.61
N PRO A 16 -3.73 6.05 -11.01
CA PRO A 16 -2.63 5.67 -10.13
C PRO A 16 -2.59 6.61 -8.94
N SER A 17 -2.09 6.11 -7.81
CA SER A 17 -1.86 6.96 -6.64
C SER A 17 -0.62 7.81 -6.86
N TYR A 18 -0.60 9.05 -6.36
CA TYR A 18 0.63 9.85 -6.30
C TYR A 18 1.75 9.20 -5.47
N ARG A 19 1.43 8.11 -4.77
CA ARG A 19 2.29 7.36 -3.83
C ARG A 19 2.80 6.08 -4.49
N ASP A 20 2.36 5.80 -5.72
CA ASP A 20 2.91 4.72 -6.52
C ASP A 20 4.32 5.07 -6.94
N GLY A 21 5.22 4.10 -6.77
CA GLY A 21 6.65 4.31 -7.01
C GLY A 21 7.53 3.38 -6.19
N ILE A 22 8.83 3.62 -6.29
CA ILE A 22 9.87 2.82 -5.63
C ILE A 22 10.49 3.66 -4.51
N TYR A 23 10.30 3.22 -3.27
CA TYR A 23 10.94 3.80 -2.10
C TYR A 23 12.23 3.04 -1.81
N SER A 24 13.36 3.73 -1.76
CA SER A 24 14.68 3.12 -1.51
C SER A 24 15.66 4.12 -0.91
N GLY A 25 16.78 3.61 -0.38
CA GLY A 25 17.81 4.44 0.24
C GLY A 25 17.23 5.35 1.33
N LYS A 26 17.47 6.66 1.24
CA LYS A 26 17.00 7.64 2.23
C LYS A 26 15.48 7.87 2.24
N GLN A 27 14.76 7.39 1.23
CA GLN A 27 13.30 7.48 1.17
C GLN A 27 12.61 6.33 1.90
N LEU A 28 13.34 5.30 2.33
CA LEU A 28 12.76 4.11 2.95
C LEU A 28 13.35 3.89 4.33
N GLU A 29 12.48 3.85 5.33
CA GLU A 29 12.77 3.28 6.65
C GLU A 29 12.00 1.97 6.76
N PHE A 30 12.70 0.85 6.95
CA PHE A 30 12.08 -0.47 7.09
C PHE A 30 12.56 -1.15 8.38
N SER A 31 11.62 -1.63 9.19
CA SER A 31 11.95 -2.34 10.43
C SER A 31 11.03 -3.51 10.70
N VAL A 32 11.57 -4.51 11.41
CA VAL A 32 10.83 -5.65 11.96
C VAL A 32 11.04 -5.68 13.46
N ASP A 33 9.94 -5.73 14.23
CA ASP A 33 9.97 -5.74 15.70
C ASP A 33 10.82 -4.58 16.28
N GLY A 34 10.74 -3.41 15.63
CA GLY A 34 11.48 -2.20 16.00
C GLY A 34 12.98 -2.22 15.66
N LYS A 35 13.47 -3.23 14.93
CA LYS A 35 14.86 -3.32 14.46
C LYS A 35 14.93 -3.06 12.96
N GLU A 36 15.83 -2.17 12.55
CA GLU A 36 16.08 -1.92 11.12
C GLU A 36 16.61 -3.19 10.43
N THR A 37 16.10 -3.45 9.22
CA THR A 37 16.50 -4.62 8.43
C THR A 37 17.37 -4.18 7.26
N MET A 38 18.67 -4.47 7.33
CA MET A 38 19.65 -4.03 6.32
C MET A 38 19.56 -4.79 4.99
N THR A 39 18.82 -5.91 4.93
CA THR A 39 18.66 -6.69 3.69
C THR A 39 17.64 -6.07 2.74
N VAL A 40 16.74 -5.21 3.23
CA VAL A 40 15.70 -4.59 2.40
C VAL A 40 16.30 -3.48 1.55
N SER A 41 16.20 -3.65 0.23
CA SER A 41 16.76 -2.72 -0.75
C SER A 41 15.74 -1.70 -1.25
N SER A 42 14.47 -2.10 -1.36
CA SER A 42 13.40 -1.23 -1.82
C SER A 42 12.01 -1.77 -1.46
N VAL A 43 11.05 -0.85 -1.42
CA VAL A 43 9.61 -1.16 -1.39
C VAL A 43 8.96 -0.48 -2.59
N THR A 44 8.26 -1.26 -3.40
CA THR A 44 7.49 -0.75 -4.54
C THR A 44 6.01 -0.76 -4.21
N LEU A 45 5.35 0.39 -4.41
CA LEU A 45 3.91 0.53 -4.29
C LEU A 45 3.28 0.66 -5.67
N THR A 46 2.19 -0.07 -5.88
CA THR A 46 1.36 0.05 -7.08
C THR A 46 -0.09 -0.03 -6.68
N SER A 47 -0.88 0.95 -7.11
CA SER A 47 -2.22 1.15 -6.58
C SER A 47 -3.26 1.24 -7.67
N ARG A 48 -4.49 0.88 -7.29
CA ARG A 48 -5.70 1.12 -8.07
C ARG A 48 -6.73 1.79 -7.17
N LEU A 49 -7.34 2.86 -7.67
CA LEU A 49 -8.42 3.55 -6.94
C LEU A 49 -9.50 2.54 -6.54
N LEU A 50 -9.90 2.59 -5.29
CA LEU A 50 -10.93 1.73 -4.74
C LEU A 50 -12.29 2.42 -4.92
N ASP A 51 -13.23 1.77 -5.60
CA ASP A 51 -14.54 2.36 -5.94
C ASP A 51 -15.40 2.62 -4.70
N ALA A 52 -15.22 1.81 -3.66
CA ALA A 52 -15.70 2.10 -2.32
C ALA A 52 -14.58 2.83 -1.57
N ASN A 53 -14.77 4.12 -1.24
CA ASN A 53 -13.82 4.83 -0.40
C ASN A 53 -13.79 4.16 0.99
N LEU A 54 -12.96 3.15 1.22
CA LEU A 54 -12.87 2.45 2.50
C LEU A 54 -11.78 3.11 3.33
N ASP A 55 -12.13 3.58 4.52
CA ASP A 55 -11.17 4.22 5.41
C ASP A 55 -10.19 3.15 5.99
N PRO A 56 -8.87 3.23 5.75
CA PRO A 56 -7.91 2.23 6.27
C PRO A 56 -7.80 2.23 7.79
N ASP A 57 -8.36 3.25 8.47
CA ASP A 57 -8.42 3.33 9.92
C ASP A 57 -9.76 2.85 10.51
N LYS A 58 -10.77 2.51 9.70
CA LYS A 58 -12.14 2.19 10.20
C LYS A 58 -12.68 0.84 9.70
N ASP A 59 -13.76 0.42 10.37
CA ASP A 59 -14.57 -0.78 10.08
C ASP A 59 -14.97 -0.83 8.59
N PRO A 60 -14.91 -1.99 7.89
CA PRO A 60 -15.27 -2.15 6.47
C PRO A 60 -16.63 -1.59 6.04
N ASP A 61 -17.54 -1.30 6.97
CA ASP A 61 -18.85 -0.70 6.69
C ASP A 61 -18.85 0.85 6.67
N GLN A 62 -17.71 1.51 6.92
CA GLN A 62 -17.60 2.97 6.91
C GLN A 62 -16.93 3.52 5.65
N ILE A 63 -17.71 4.27 4.88
CA ILE A 63 -17.25 4.97 3.67
C ILE A 63 -16.46 6.23 4.09
N ALA A 64 -15.18 6.29 3.74
CA ALA A 64 -14.33 7.46 3.86
C ALA A 64 -14.88 8.62 3.02
N HIS A 65 -14.67 9.85 3.51
CA HIS A 65 -15.13 11.04 2.82
C HIS A 65 -14.47 11.16 1.43
N PRO A 66 -15.21 11.58 0.39
CA PRO A 66 -14.72 11.59 -1.01
C PRO A 66 -13.50 12.48 -1.27
N SER A 67 -13.07 13.29 -0.29
CA SER A 67 -11.86 14.09 -0.33
C SER A 67 -10.59 13.32 0.05
N ASP A 68 -10.70 12.09 0.56
CA ASP A 68 -9.57 11.21 0.87
C ASP A 68 -9.72 9.88 0.08
N PRO A 69 -9.28 9.85 -1.20
CA PRO A 69 -9.42 8.66 -2.02
C PRO A 69 -8.59 7.53 -1.43
N THR A 70 -9.19 6.35 -1.43
CA THR A 70 -8.53 5.14 -0.94
C THR A 70 -8.21 4.23 -2.10
N TYR A 71 -7.17 3.43 -1.95
CA TYR A 71 -6.62 2.62 -3.02
C TYR A 71 -6.39 1.20 -2.55
N THR A 72 -6.65 0.24 -3.43
CA THR A 72 -6.05 -1.08 -3.31
C THR A 72 -4.60 -0.97 -3.73
N THR A 73 -3.68 -1.19 -2.79
CA THR A 73 -2.24 -1.06 -3.01
C THR A 73 -1.55 -2.40 -2.85
N THR A 74 -0.79 -2.79 -3.87
CA THR A 74 0.18 -3.89 -3.77
C THR A 74 1.49 -3.33 -3.23
N VAL A 75 1.94 -3.86 -2.10
CA VAL A 75 3.23 -3.58 -1.48
C VAL A 75 4.17 -4.70 -1.85
N SER A 76 5.25 -4.40 -2.57
CA SER A 76 6.31 -5.38 -2.92
C SER A 76 7.62 -5.01 -2.25
N ILE A 77 8.18 -5.90 -1.43
CA ILE A 77 9.39 -5.70 -0.64
C ILE A 77 10.52 -6.54 -1.25
N ALA A 78 11.62 -5.90 -1.65
CA ALA A 78 12.80 -6.58 -2.16
C ALA A 78 13.88 -6.71 -1.08
N GLY A 79 14.37 -7.93 -0.86
CA GLY A 79 15.34 -8.28 0.17
C GLY A 79 14.71 -8.63 1.52
N PHE A 80 13.48 -9.15 1.51
CA PHE A 80 12.76 -9.59 2.71
C PHE A 80 12.04 -10.91 2.49
N PRO A 81 12.08 -11.87 3.44
CA PRO A 81 12.74 -11.79 4.75
C PRO A 81 14.25 -11.98 4.73
N LEU A 82 14.80 -12.57 3.68
CA LEU A 82 16.25 -12.72 3.49
C LEU A 82 16.75 -11.88 2.30
N GLU A 83 18.06 -11.65 2.25
CA GLU A 83 18.69 -10.99 1.11
C GLU A 83 18.39 -11.74 -0.19
N GLY A 84 17.95 -11.02 -1.22
CA GLY A 84 17.54 -11.60 -2.52
C GLY A 84 16.09 -12.07 -2.60
N ASP A 85 15.40 -12.25 -1.47
CA ASP A 85 13.97 -12.61 -1.46
C ASP A 85 13.08 -11.47 -1.96
N LYS A 86 11.89 -11.83 -2.42
CA LYS A 86 10.82 -10.86 -2.72
C LYS A 86 9.55 -11.30 -2.03
N SER A 87 8.95 -10.38 -1.28
CA SER A 87 7.68 -10.57 -0.60
C SER A 87 6.67 -9.55 -1.09
N SER A 88 5.39 -9.90 -1.11
CA SER A 88 4.35 -8.95 -1.50
C SER A 88 3.04 -9.21 -0.77
N PHE A 89 2.31 -8.14 -0.47
CA PHE A 89 0.96 -8.21 0.06
C PHE A 89 0.10 -7.08 -0.49
N VAL A 90 -1.22 -7.22 -0.34
CA VAL A 90 -2.20 -6.21 -0.75
C VAL A 90 -2.81 -5.57 0.50
N THR A 91 -3.03 -4.26 0.43
CA THR A 91 -3.61 -3.46 1.52
C THR A 91 -4.52 -2.36 0.96
N VAL A 92 -5.31 -1.75 1.83
CA VAL A 92 -6.01 -0.48 1.54
C VAL A 92 -5.13 0.66 2.03
N SER A 93 -4.85 1.63 1.17
CA SER A 93 -4.07 2.82 1.50
C SER A 93 -4.83 4.11 1.22
N ASN A 94 -4.45 5.18 1.92
CA ASN A 94 -4.94 6.54 1.68
C ASN A 94 -3.78 7.55 1.61
N ILE A 95 -4.07 8.85 1.76
CA ILE A 95 -3.05 9.90 1.75
C ILE A 95 -2.00 9.79 2.86
N MET A 96 -2.37 9.21 4.00
CA MET A 96 -1.52 9.14 5.19
C MET A 96 -0.67 7.87 5.22
N GLY A 97 -1.24 6.74 4.80
CA GLY A 97 -0.57 5.46 4.91
C GLY A 97 -1.50 4.27 4.73
N PHE A 98 -1.13 3.15 5.34
CA PHE A 98 -1.84 1.88 5.32
C PHE A 98 -1.46 1.03 6.54
N LYS A 99 -2.35 0.14 6.97
CA LYS A 99 -2.08 -0.78 8.09
C LYS A 99 -2.93 -2.05 7.96
N GLY A 100 -2.54 -3.11 8.64
CA GLY A 100 -3.29 -4.36 8.65
C GLY A 100 -2.43 -5.55 9.08
N THR A 101 -2.86 -6.77 8.71
CA THR A 101 -2.10 -7.99 8.92
C THR A 101 -1.82 -8.72 7.61
N THR A 102 -0.69 -9.42 7.53
CA THR A 102 -0.29 -10.19 6.36
C THR A 102 0.53 -11.42 6.75
N MET A 103 0.63 -12.36 5.83
CA MET A 103 1.46 -13.56 5.96
C MET A 103 2.63 -13.49 4.98
N ILE A 104 3.86 -13.50 5.49
CA ILE A 104 5.08 -13.56 4.68
C ILE A 104 5.88 -14.79 5.10
N GLN A 105 6.11 -15.72 4.17
CA GLN A 105 6.82 -16.99 4.43
C GLN A 105 6.31 -17.74 5.68
N ASN A 106 4.98 -17.85 5.84
CA ASN A 106 4.30 -18.49 6.97
C ASN A 106 4.48 -17.81 8.35
N ILE A 107 5.01 -16.58 8.39
CA ILE A 107 5.02 -15.76 9.59
C ILE A 107 3.96 -14.68 9.43
N GLU A 108 3.11 -14.55 10.46
CA GLU A 108 2.09 -13.50 10.52
C GLU A 108 2.71 -12.19 11.03
N TYR A 109 2.46 -11.12 10.31
CA TYR A 109 2.91 -9.78 10.65
C TYR A 109 1.73 -8.82 10.74
N GLU A 110 1.72 -7.98 11.76
CA GLU A 110 1.01 -6.71 11.73
C GLU A 110 1.91 -5.66 11.08
N TYR A 111 1.36 -4.87 10.17
CA TYR A 111 2.11 -3.86 9.43
C TYR A 111 1.50 -2.48 9.58
N VAL A 112 2.38 -1.48 9.57
CA VAL A 112 2.04 -0.06 9.48
C VAL A 112 2.98 0.60 8.47
N GLY A 113 2.41 1.20 7.43
CA GLY A 113 3.09 2.01 6.44
C GLY A 113 2.66 3.47 6.57
N GLU A 114 3.61 4.39 6.69
CA GLU A 114 3.37 5.83 6.83
C GLU A 114 4.13 6.59 5.73
N PHE A 115 3.44 7.49 5.04
CA PHE A 115 4.08 8.41 4.09
C PHE A 115 4.60 9.64 4.81
N THR A 116 5.85 10.01 4.54
CA THR A 116 6.46 11.24 5.06
C THR A 116 6.57 12.33 3.99
N GLY A 117 6.79 13.57 4.41
CA GLY A 117 6.83 14.73 3.52
C GLY A 117 5.44 15.29 3.18
N ASP A 118 5.40 16.25 2.25
CA ASP A 118 4.16 16.96 1.88
C ASP A 118 3.11 15.99 1.29
N PRO A 119 1.90 15.87 1.86
CA PRO A 119 0.86 14.92 1.43
C PRO A 119 0.49 14.96 -0.06
N LEU A 120 0.60 16.12 -0.71
CA LEU A 120 0.21 16.33 -2.11
C LEU A 120 1.37 16.17 -3.10
N SER A 121 2.58 15.96 -2.61
CA SER A 121 3.74 15.68 -3.47
C SER A 121 3.73 14.27 -4.05
N HIS A 122 4.37 14.10 -5.20
CA HIS A 122 4.63 12.78 -5.79
C HIS A 122 5.66 11.98 -4.97
N HIS A 123 5.68 10.66 -5.17
CA HIS A 123 6.52 9.73 -4.40
C HIS A 123 8.01 10.10 -4.41
N GLU A 124 8.56 10.71 -5.48
CA GLU A 124 9.99 11.05 -5.54
C GLU A 124 10.42 12.06 -4.47
N ASN A 125 9.46 12.81 -3.91
CA ASN A 125 9.68 13.80 -2.87
C ASN A 125 9.11 13.36 -1.51
N LYS A 126 8.81 12.07 -1.35
CA LYS A 126 8.24 11.47 -0.14
C LYS A 126 9.12 10.36 0.40
N GLY A 127 9.02 10.12 1.69
CA GLY A 127 9.51 8.89 2.30
C GLY A 127 8.37 7.92 2.59
N LEU A 128 8.74 6.67 2.82
CA LEU A 128 7.91 5.61 3.34
C LEU A 128 8.60 5.02 4.57
N ILE A 129 7.87 5.00 5.69
CA ILE A 129 8.24 4.23 6.86
C ILE A 129 7.36 2.98 6.85
N LEU A 130 7.95 1.79 6.75
CA LEU A 130 7.24 0.51 6.78
C LEU A 130 7.73 -0.33 7.96
N LYS A 131 6.84 -0.58 8.91
CA LYS A 131 7.11 -1.35 10.13
C LYS A 131 6.32 -2.65 10.09
N LEU A 132 7.00 -3.77 10.32
CA LEU A 132 6.38 -5.07 10.55
C LEU A 132 6.57 -5.47 12.01
N THR A 133 5.55 -6.06 12.62
CA THR A 133 5.61 -6.64 13.97
C THR A 133 5.15 -8.08 13.89
N THR A 134 5.97 -9.01 14.31
CA THR A 134 5.63 -10.44 14.35
C THR A 134 4.48 -10.68 15.33
N LYS A 135 3.46 -11.44 14.94
CA LYS A 135 2.33 -11.85 15.81
C LYS A 135 2.64 -13.13 16.59
#